data_AF-A0A5J6HNV8-F1
#
_entry.id   AF-A0A5J6HNV8-F1
#
_cell.length_a   1.000
_cell.length_b   1.000
_cell.length_c   1.000
_cell.angle_alpha   90.00
_cell.angle_beta   90.00
_cell.angle_gamma   90.00
#
_symmetry.space_group_name_H-M   'P 1'
#
loop_
_entity.id
_entity.type
_entity.pdbx_description
1 polymer ?
#
loop_
_entity_poly.entity_id
_entity_poly.type
_entity_poly.pdbx_seq_one_letter_code
_entity_poly.pdbx_strand_id
1 'polypeptide(L)'
;MSYLRKNSFMIFLDEDAPRAAKAVDPQQIAEIEAAHQEWKKERIEALILERLAVTAPRDSRSPQDHIDSMLDRERVVSVLPSAPFDKETIEAMLAGEEALKEVEARRAAKAKAEEEARKEAEASRAAKTKAEEEALKERAAGPEGQTLRWIVQRVQGVGGDEAAFKDFVAGDHEMKDSRNERLRDFAWKVFEIDTSKADFSGDRYVPHRSSETTVRFRSGSDTQVGIEARSYSKTVDGKQVAMTQTETLHSQGPALWVKVADGAWAKDGNWGGYLQVTCATAKGKWIDSSDGWVTPVSSKADKVTFYDMGNYYEIWQKDRETGKPLTIQDGLLRFVHGATPGKFNLQDSTWD
;
A
#
# COMPACT_ATOMS: atom_id res chain seq x y z
N MET A 1 -16.41 -23.12 -1.72
CA MET A 1 -17.43 -22.74 -0.72
C MET A 1 -17.92 -21.34 -1.06
N SER A 2 -19.14 -21.21 -1.61
CA SER A 2 -19.67 -19.92 -2.06
C SER A 2 -20.03 -19.02 -0.87
N TYR A 3 -19.42 -17.83 -0.81
CA TYR A 3 -19.63 -16.83 0.23
C TYR A 3 -21.03 -16.22 0.11
N LEU A 4 -21.99 -16.67 0.91
CA LEU A 4 -23.31 -16.05 1.01
C LEU A 4 -23.20 -14.76 1.83
N ARG A 5 -23.20 -13.59 1.17
CA ARG A 5 -23.11 -12.27 1.81
C ARG A 5 -24.39 -11.96 2.60
N LYS A 6 -24.42 -12.41 3.86
CA LYS A 6 -25.48 -12.08 4.85
C LYS A 6 -25.27 -10.73 5.53
N ASN A 7 -24.03 -10.27 5.54
CA ASN A 7 -23.60 -8.98 6.06
C ASN A 7 -24.03 -7.83 5.15
N SER A 8 -24.08 -6.61 5.68
CA SER A 8 -24.44 -5.47 4.83
C SER A 8 -23.32 -5.17 3.83
N PHE A 9 -23.69 -4.77 2.62
CA PHE A 9 -22.75 -4.33 1.60
C PHE A 9 -23.37 -3.22 0.76
N MET A 10 -22.51 -2.42 0.15
CA MET A 10 -22.87 -1.35 -0.76
C MET A 10 -22.52 -1.74 -2.19
N ILE A 11 -23.39 -1.38 -3.12
CA ILE A 11 -23.20 -1.54 -4.55
C ILE A 11 -22.71 -0.20 -5.11
N PHE A 12 -21.63 -0.21 -5.89
CA PHE A 12 -21.15 0.96 -6.61
C PHE A 12 -20.84 0.61 -8.07
N LEU A 13 -20.98 1.59 -8.96
CA LEU A 13 -20.69 1.45 -10.38
C LEU A 13 -19.19 1.52 -10.61
N ASP A 14 -18.69 0.74 -11.56
CA ASP A 14 -17.28 0.74 -11.93
C ASP A 14 -17.14 0.62 -13.45
N GLU A 15 -17.39 1.71 -14.17
CA GLU A 15 -17.43 1.72 -15.64
C GLU A 15 -16.10 1.28 -16.25
N ASP A 16 -15.00 1.55 -15.56
CA ASP A 16 -13.64 1.25 -15.98
C ASP A 16 -13.22 -0.20 -15.73
N ALA A 17 -14.04 -1.00 -15.02
CA ALA A 17 -13.72 -2.40 -14.76
C ALA A 17 -13.46 -3.18 -16.07
N PRO A 18 -12.29 -3.81 -16.24
CA PRO A 18 -11.99 -4.54 -17.47
C PRO A 18 -12.97 -5.70 -17.65
N ARG A 19 -13.58 -5.80 -18.84
CA ARG A 19 -14.56 -6.85 -19.18
C ARG A 19 -13.98 -8.26 -19.13
N ALA A 20 -12.70 -8.39 -19.48
CA ALA A 20 -11.96 -9.61 -19.26
C ALA A 20 -11.28 -9.52 -17.89
N ALA A 21 -11.51 -10.49 -17.01
CA ALA A 21 -10.56 -10.79 -15.97
C ALA A 21 -9.22 -11.00 -16.69
N LYS A 22 -8.23 -10.12 -16.46
CA LYS A 22 -6.88 -10.37 -16.91
C LYS A 22 -6.44 -11.56 -16.09
N ALA A 23 -6.58 -12.76 -16.64
CA ALA A 23 -6.01 -13.95 -16.04
C ALA A 23 -4.53 -13.62 -15.86
N VAL A 24 -4.06 -13.60 -14.62
CA VAL A 24 -2.64 -13.39 -14.35
C VAL A 24 -1.94 -14.52 -15.10
N ASP A 25 -1.08 -14.16 -16.04
CA ASP A 25 -0.42 -15.11 -16.91
C ASP A 25 0.36 -16.10 -16.01
N PRO A 26 0.11 -17.42 -16.12
CA PRO A 26 0.86 -18.41 -15.35
C PRO A 26 2.37 -18.25 -15.49
N GLN A 27 2.85 -17.76 -16.63
CA GLN A 27 4.26 -17.45 -16.84
C GLN A 27 4.71 -16.25 -15.99
N GLN A 28 3.92 -15.19 -15.90
CA GLN A 28 4.20 -14.05 -15.02
C GLN A 28 4.17 -14.43 -13.53
N ILE A 29 3.24 -15.31 -13.12
CA ILE A 29 3.22 -15.86 -11.76
C ILE A 29 4.53 -16.59 -11.48
N ALA A 30 4.94 -17.48 -12.38
CA ALA A 30 6.17 -18.24 -12.23
C ALA A 30 7.42 -17.35 -12.19
N GLU A 31 7.47 -16.29 -12.98
CA GLU A 31 8.56 -15.29 -12.98
C GLU A 31 8.61 -14.52 -11.65
N ILE A 32 7.46 -14.05 -11.14
CA ILE A 32 7.38 -13.36 -9.85
C ILE A 32 7.75 -14.28 -8.70
N GLU A 33 7.29 -15.54 -8.72
CA GLU A 33 7.65 -16.54 -7.71
C GLU A 33 9.14 -16.87 -7.77
N ALA A 34 9.73 -17.01 -8.96
CA ALA A 34 11.17 -17.25 -9.12
C ALA A 34 11.99 -16.08 -8.58
N ALA A 35 11.62 -14.84 -8.91
CA ALA A 35 12.27 -13.64 -8.40
C ALA A 35 12.14 -13.53 -6.87
N HIS A 36 10.99 -13.90 -6.31
CA HIS A 36 10.78 -13.93 -4.86
C HIS A 36 11.67 -14.98 -4.18
N GLN A 37 11.84 -16.16 -4.79
CA GLN A 37 12.74 -17.18 -4.26
C GLN A 37 14.21 -16.77 -4.32
N GLU A 38 14.61 -16.01 -5.34
CA GLU A 38 15.96 -15.43 -5.43
C GLU A 38 16.15 -14.35 -4.36
N TRP A 39 15.19 -13.44 -4.21
CA TRP A 39 15.20 -12.41 -3.17
C TRP A 39 15.32 -13.00 -1.76
N LYS A 40 14.62 -14.10 -1.46
CA LYS A 40 14.76 -14.79 -0.16
C LYS A 40 16.20 -15.21 0.11
N LYS A 41 16.88 -15.80 -0.88
CA LYS A 41 18.27 -16.24 -0.75
C LYS A 41 19.19 -15.05 -0.47
N GLU A 42 19.06 -13.98 -1.27
CA GLU A 42 19.86 -12.77 -1.09
C GLU A 42 19.61 -12.12 0.27
N ARG A 43 18.36 -12.05 0.71
CA ARG A 43 17.99 -11.45 1.99
C ARG A 43 18.52 -12.24 3.17
N ILE A 44 18.51 -13.57 3.09
CA ILE A 44 19.08 -14.46 4.13
C ILE A 44 20.60 -14.28 4.20
N GLU A 45 21.31 -14.22 3.07
CA GLU A 45 22.77 -13.96 3.06
C GLU A 45 23.11 -12.57 3.61
N ALA A 46 22.32 -11.54 3.27
CA ALA A 46 22.48 -10.21 3.87
C ALA A 46 22.28 -10.23 5.40
N LEU A 47 21.35 -11.04 5.89
CA LEU A 47 21.11 -11.24 7.31
C LEU A 47 22.28 -11.93 8.03
N ILE A 48 22.93 -12.89 7.38
CA ILE A 48 24.16 -13.51 7.90
C ILE A 48 25.26 -12.46 8.05
N LEU A 49 25.46 -11.62 7.04
CA LEU A 49 26.47 -10.55 7.08
C LEU A 49 26.16 -9.50 8.17
N GLU A 50 24.91 -9.05 8.28
CA GLU A 50 24.47 -8.13 9.33
C GLU A 50 24.76 -8.70 10.72
N ARG A 51 24.50 -10.00 10.92
CA ARG A 51 24.72 -10.69 12.17
C ARG A 51 26.19 -10.77 12.56
N LEU A 52 27.08 -10.99 11.58
CA LEU A 52 28.52 -11.03 11.79
C LEU A 52 29.11 -9.62 12.03
N ALA A 53 28.53 -8.59 11.42
CA ALA A 53 28.91 -7.20 11.67
C ALA A 53 28.60 -6.75 13.11
N VAL A 54 27.48 -7.18 13.68
CA VAL A 54 27.10 -6.87 15.07
C VAL A 54 27.97 -7.57 16.12
N THR A 55 28.61 -8.68 15.75
CA THR A 55 29.50 -9.47 16.64
C THR A 55 30.97 -9.13 16.48
N ALA A 56 31.35 -8.29 15.52
CA ALA A 56 32.70 -7.76 15.46
C ALA A 56 33.00 -6.98 16.76
N PRO A 57 34.17 -7.15 17.39
CA PRO A 57 34.61 -6.20 18.41
C PRO A 57 34.69 -4.84 17.73
N ARG A 58 33.66 -4.00 17.94
CA ARG A 58 33.79 -2.56 17.70
C ARG A 58 34.91 -2.11 18.62
N ASP A 59 36.03 -1.66 18.03
CA ASP A 59 36.97 -0.81 18.77
C ASP A 59 36.14 0.17 19.58
N SER A 60 36.35 0.13 20.89
CA SER A 60 35.55 0.77 21.93
C SER A 60 35.56 2.28 21.77
N ARG A 61 34.78 2.80 20.83
CA ARG A 61 34.31 4.18 20.82
C ARG A 61 32.93 4.18 21.42
N SER A 62 32.82 4.92 22.53
CA SER A 62 31.60 5.01 23.30
C SER A 62 30.49 5.60 22.42
N PRO A 63 29.21 5.30 22.70
CA PRO A 63 28.09 6.01 22.09
C PRO A 63 28.22 7.54 22.19
N GLN A 64 28.92 8.04 23.21
CA GLN A 64 29.29 9.44 23.37
C GLN A 64 30.17 9.96 22.21
N ASP A 65 31.14 9.18 21.72
CA ASP A 65 32.01 9.59 20.60
C ASP A 65 31.23 9.71 19.27
N HIS A 66 30.14 8.95 19.11
CA HIS A 66 29.25 9.06 17.96
C HIS A 66 28.32 10.28 18.07
N ILE A 67 27.88 10.60 19.29
CA ILE A 67 27.09 11.81 19.58
C ILE A 67 27.95 13.06 19.43
N ASP A 68 29.20 13.06 19.90
CA ASP A 68 30.15 14.17 19.71
C ASP A 68 30.50 14.36 18.23
N SER A 69 30.62 13.27 17.46
CA SER A 69 30.74 13.33 15.99
C SER A 69 29.50 13.88 15.28
N MET A 70 28.30 13.75 15.87
CA MET A 70 27.06 14.32 15.33
C MET A 70 26.89 15.79 15.75
N LEU A 71 27.31 16.16 16.95
CA LEU A 71 27.29 17.53 17.46
C LEU A 71 28.35 18.43 16.80
N ASP A 72 29.52 17.89 16.45
CA ASP A 72 30.48 18.58 15.57
C ASP A 72 29.94 18.78 14.15
N ARG A 73 28.98 17.95 13.72
CA ARG A 73 28.27 18.08 12.45
C ARG A 73 27.22 19.19 12.47
N GLU A 74 26.63 19.49 13.62
CA GLU A 74 25.69 20.61 13.80
C GLU A 74 26.39 21.96 14.08
N ARG A 75 27.65 21.96 14.57
CA ARG A 75 28.43 23.20 14.73
C ARG A 75 28.97 23.80 13.44
N VAL A 76 28.85 23.12 12.30
CA VAL A 76 29.33 23.64 11.00
C VAL A 76 28.21 24.35 10.21
N VAL A 77 26.97 24.36 10.68
CA VAL A 77 25.85 25.00 9.96
C VAL A 77 25.11 26.01 10.83
N SER A 78 25.82 27.06 11.25
CA SER A 78 25.19 28.36 11.50
C SER A 78 26.23 29.50 11.49
N VAL A 79 26.73 29.83 10.31
CA VAL A 79 27.17 31.21 10.04
C VAL A 79 26.34 31.71 8.87
N LEU A 80 25.27 32.45 9.21
CA LEU A 80 24.60 33.34 8.29
C LEU A 80 25.65 34.34 7.76
N PRO A 81 25.73 34.61 6.43
CA PRO A 81 26.60 35.65 5.94
C PRO A 81 25.92 37.00 6.19
N SER A 82 26.18 37.63 7.33
CA SER A 82 25.74 39.00 7.61
C SER A 82 26.93 39.95 7.74
N ALA A 83 27.68 40.06 6.65
CA ALA A 83 28.47 41.23 6.24
C ALA A 83 29.00 40.95 4.81
N PRO A 84 28.99 41.90 3.88
CA PRO A 84 29.49 41.63 2.52
C PRO A 84 31.00 41.32 2.48
N PHE A 85 31.74 41.60 3.56
CA PHE A 85 33.18 41.37 3.69
C PHE A 85 33.53 41.06 5.15
N ASP A 86 34.39 40.06 5.40
CA ASP A 86 34.94 39.83 6.73
C ASP A 86 35.98 40.91 7.10
N LYS A 87 36.31 40.99 8.40
CA LYS A 87 37.20 42.04 8.92
C LYS A 87 38.53 42.12 8.17
N GLU A 88 39.10 40.99 7.80
CA GLU A 88 40.37 40.89 7.06
C GLU A 88 40.25 41.44 5.63
N THR A 89 39.11 41.25 4.97
CA THR A 89 38.84 41.82 3.64
C THR A 89 38.61 43.33 3.69
N ILE A 90 37.93 43.83 4.74
CA ILE A 90 37.71 45.28 4.92
C ILE A 90 39.04 46.00 5.19
N GLU A 91 39.91 45.41 6.02
CA GLU A 91 41.25 45.94 6.29
C GLU A 91 42.13 45.92 5.03
N ALA A 92 42.03 44.86 4.21
CA ALA A 92 42.75 44.78 2.94
C ALA A 92 42.24 45.79 1.88
N MET A 93 40.93 46.02 1.79
CA MET A 93 40.34 47.06 0.92
C MET A 93 40.82 48.46 1.28
N LEU A 94 41.01 48.76 2.58
CA LEU A 94 41.55 50.03 3.05
C LEU A 94 43.07 50.16 2.82
N ALA A 95 43.80 49.05 2.79
CA ALA A 95 45.24 49.01 2.59
C ALA A 95 45.69 49.06 1.11
N GLY A 96 44.78 48.80 0.17
CA GLY A 96 45.01 48.92 -1.27
C GLY A 96 44.97 47.60 -2.05
N GLU A 97 45.04 47.69 -3.38
CA GLU A 97 44.76 46.57 -4.30
C GLU A 97 45.71 45.36 -4.11
N GLU A 98 46.96 45.58 -3.73
CA GLU A 98 47.91 44.48 -3.47
C GLU A 98 47.54 43.68 -2.21
N ALA A 99 47.09 44.34 -1.15
CA ALA A 99 46.66 43.67 0.08
C ALA A 99 45.41 42.82 -0.15
N LEU A 100 44.50 43.28 -1.03
CA LEU A 100 43.31 42.52 -1.41
C LEU A 100 43.68 41.25 -2.20
N LYS A 101 44.63 41.36 -3.15
CA LYS A 101 45.14 40.20 -3.91
C LYS A 101 45.82 39.17 -3.01
N GLU A 102 46.51 39.60 -1.95
CA GLU A 102 47.14 38.70 -0.99
C GLU A 102 46.10 37.92 -0.15
N VAL A 103 45.04 38.59 0.30
CA VAL A 103 43.93 37.93 1.03
C VAL A 103 43.21 36.93 0.13
N GLU A 104 42.94 37.28 -1.13
CA GLU A 104 42.34 36.37 -2.11
C GLU A 104 43.23 35.15 -2.40
N ALA A 105 44.54 35.35 -2.55
CA ALA A 105 45.50 34.26 -2.75
C ALA A 105 45.57 33.31 -1.55
N ARG A 106 45.57 33.84 -0.32
CA ARG A 106 45.54 33.02 0.92
C ARG A 106 44.24 32.24 1.04
N ARG A 107 43.10 32.82 0.67
CA ARG A 107 41.81 32.12 0.64
C ARG A 107 41.77 31.01 -0.40
N ALA A 108 42.27 31.27 -1.60
CA ALA A 108 42.37 30.27 -2.65
C ALA A 108 43.28 29.09 -2.21
N ALA A 109 44.41 29.38 -1.56
CA ALA A 109 45.30 28.37 -1.01
C ALA A 109 44.63 27.56 0.11
N LYS A 110 43.91 28.22 1.03
CA LYS A 110 43.17 27.55 2.11
C LYS A 110 42.05 26.66 1.58
N ALA A 111 41.25 27.15 0.62
CA ALA A 111 40.19 26.36 -0.01
C ALA A 111 40.75 25.13 -0.73
N LYS A 112 41.90 25.27 -1.41
CA LYS A 112 42.58 24.14 -2.06
C LYS A 112 43.07 23.10 -1.05
N ALA A 113 43.65 23.53 0.07
CA ALA A 113 44.09 22.64 1.14
C ALA A 113 42.92 21.91 1.82
N GLU A 114 41.79 22.60 2.05
CA GLU A 114 40.57 21.98 2.58
C GLU A 114 39.97 20.96 1.61
N GLU A 115 40.00 21.22 0.30
CA GLU A 115 39.55 20.28 -0.73
C GLU A 115 40.44 19.03 -0.80
N GLU A 116 41.77 19.19 -0.74
CA GLU A 116 42.72 18.07 -0.70
C GLU A 116 42.54 17.23 0.57
N ALA A 117 42.38 17.86 1.74
CA ALA A 117 42.11 17.15 3.00
C ALA A 117 40.77 16.40 2.96
N ARG A 118 39.73 16.96 2.32
CA ARG A 118 38.44 16.29 2.14
C ARG A 118 38.57 15.06 1.24
N LYS A 119 39.31 15.17 0.14
CA LYS A 119 39.57 14.04 -0.78
C LYS A 119 40.35 12.92 -0.08
N GLU A 120 41.35 13.27 0.72
CA GLU A 120 42.12 12.30 1.50
C GLU A 120 41.26 11.61 2.58
N ALA A 121 40.42 12.36 3.29
CA ALA A 121 39.49 11.82 4.27
C ALA A 121 38.45 10.88 3.63
N GLU A 122 37.94 11.22 2.44
CA GLU A 122 37.00 10.39 1.68
C GLU A 122 37.67 9.10 1.18
N ALA A 123 38.89 9.20 0.64
CA ALA A 123 39.67 8.03 0.22
C ALA A 123 40.00 7.09 1.39
N SER A 124 40.38 7.65 2.54
CA SER A 124 40.65 6.89 3.76
C SER A 124 39.39 6.17 4.28
N ARG A 125 38.23 6.83 4.26
CA ARG A 125 36.94 6.22 4.61
C ARG A 125 36.58 5.09 3.66
N ALA A 126 36.70 5.31 2.35
CA ALA A 126 36.41 4.28 1.34
C ALA A 126 37.31 3.05 1.50
N ALA A 127 38.61 3.26 1.77
CA ALA A 127 39.55 2.18 2.03
C ALA A 127 39.18 1.40 3.31
N LYS A 128 38.79 2.10 4.38
CA LYS A 128 38.34 1.46 5.63
C LYS A 128 37.08 0.63 5.43
N THR A 129 36.07 1.17 4.74
CA THR A 129 34.83 0.43 4.44
C THR A 129 35.12 -0.83 3.64
N LYS A 130 35.99 -0.73 2.61
CA LYS A 130 36.37 -1.89 1.80
C LYS A 130 37.08 -2.96 2.63
N ALA A 131 37.98 -2.57 3.52
CA ALA A 131 38.67 -3.50 4.41
C ALA A 131 37.70 -4.19 5.40
N GLU A 132 36.72 -3.45 5.94
CA GLU A 132 35.67 -4.00 6.80
C GLU A 132 34.76 -4.99 6.05
N GLU A 133 34.41 -4.70 4.78
CA GLU A 133 33.64 -5.61 3.93
C GLU A 133 34.40 -6.90 3.60
N GLU A 134 35.69 -6.81 3.29
CA GLU A 134 36.54 -7.98 3.02
C GLU A 134 36.69 -8.86 4.28
N ALA A 135 36.92 -8.23 5.45
CA ALA A 135 36.99 -8.94 6.73
C ALA A 135 35.65 -9.61 7.10
N LEU A 136 34.51 -8.97 6.79
CA LEU A 136 33.18 -9.57 6.99
C LEU A 136 32.95 -10.77 6.09
N LYS A 137 33.36 -10.70 4.82
CA LYS A 137 33.28 -11.85 3.89
C LYS A 137 34.13 -13.02 4.38
N GLU A 138 35.33 -12.75 4.90
CA GLU A 138 36.19 -13.78 5.47
C GLU A 138 35.57 -14.42 6.74
N ARG A 139 35.02 -13.62 7.65
CA ARG A 139 34.28 -14.13 8.82
C ARG A 139 33.04 -14.93 8.43
N ALA A 140 32.34 -14.51 7.37
CA ALA A 140 31.21 -15.25 6.83
C ALA A 140 31.62 -16.58 6.20
N ALA A 141 32.85 -16.73 5.72
CA ALA A 141 33.38 -18.03 5.28
C ALA A 141 33.87 -18.91 6.45
N GLY A 142 34.18 -18.29 7.59
CA GLY A 142 34.67 -18.95 8.81
C GLY A 142 33.59 -19.67 9.64
N PRO A 143 33.97 -20.20 10.82
CA PRO A 143 33.10 -21.01 11.67
C PRO A 143 31.80 -20.29 12.09
N GLU A 144 31.87 -19.00 12.39
CA GLU A 144 30.70 -18.20 12.77
C GLU A 144 29.66 -18.13 11.64
N GLY A 145 30.11 -17.94 10.41
CA GLY A 145 29.23 -17.98 9.24
C GLY A 145 28.67 -19.38 8.97
N GLN A 146 29.45 -20.43 9.23
CA GLN A 146 28.96 -21.82 9.11
C GLN A 146 27.86 -22.14 10.12
N THR A 147 27.98 -21.69 11.37
CA THR A 147 26.91 -21.83 12.38
C THR A 147 25.63 -21.15 11.92
N LEU A 148 25.70 -19.92 11.40
CA LEU A 148 24.53 -19.21 10.88
C LEU A 148 23.89 -19.93 9.68
N ARG A 149 24.70 -20.48 8.76
CA ARG A 149 24.19 -21.27 7.62
C ARG A 149 23.56 -22.59 8.07
N TRP A 150 24.10 -23.23 9.10
CA TRP A 150 23.47 -24.42 9.68
C TRP A 150 22.09 -24.09 10.25
N ILE A 151 21.94 -22.96 10.96
CA ILE A 151 20.64 -22.49 11.44
C ILE A 151 19.68 -22.27 10.27
N VAL A 152 20.12 -21.60 9.21
CA VAL A 152 19.33 -21.39 7.99
C VAL A 152 18.84 -22.73 7.42
N GLN A 153 19.73 -23.72 7.28
CA GLN A 153 19.37 -25.04 6.77
C GLN A 153 18.33 -25.75 7.65
N ARG A 154 18.45 -25.64 8.98
CA ARG A 154 17.49 -26.24 9.92
C ARG A 154 16.12 -25.56 9.82
N VAL A 155 16.09 -24.24 9.71
CA VAL A 155 14.84 -23.47 9.53
C VAL A 155 14.17 -23.82 8.20
N GLN A 156 14.91 -23.84 7.09
CA GLN A 156 14.37 -24.22 5.78
C GLN A 156 13.89 -25.67 5.74
N GLY A 157 14.55 -26.56 6.51
CA GLY A 157 14.18 -27.96 6.63
C GLY A 157 12.82 -28.22 7.27
N VAL A 158 12.25 -27.25 8.02
CA VAL A 158 10.90 -27.39 8.60
C VAL A 158 9.77 -27.04 7.62
N GLY A 159 10.10 -26.52 6.42
CA GLY A 159 9.13 -26.31 5.34
C GLY A 159 7.98 -25.35 5.67
N GLY A 160 8.21 -24.37 6.55
CA GLY A 160 7.20 -23.40 6.99
C GLY A 160 6.21 -23.89 8.05
N ASP A 161 6.41 -25.07 8.63
CA ASP A 161 5.68 -25.50 9.81
C ASP A 161 6.15 -24.73 11.06
N GLU A 162 5.31 -23.80 11.53
CA GLU A 162 5.62 -22.97 12.70
C GLU A 162 5.74 -23.80 14.00
N ALA A 163 4.99 -24.89 14.14
CA ALA A 163 5.08 -25.75 15.31
C ALA A 163 6.43 -26.50 15.32
N ALA A 164 6.80 -27.09 14.18
CA ALA A 164 8.10 -27.75 14.03
C ALA A 164 9.28 -26.78 14.20
N PHE A 165 9.13 -25.53 13.73
CA PHE A 165 10.12 -24.48 13.95
C PHE A 165 10.25 -24.11 15.44
N LYS A 166 9.13 -23.93 16.15
CA LYS A 166 9.16 -23.67 17.60
C LYS A 166 9.78 -24.82 18.38
N ASP A 167 9.51 -26.06 17.99
CA ASP A 167 10.13 -27.25 18.59
C ASP A 167 11.64 -27.29 18.36
N PHE A 168 12.11 -26.89 17.16
CA PHE A 168 13.54 -26.70 16.90
C PHE A 168 14.15 -25.66 17.84
N VAL A 169 13.56 -24.47 17.93
CA VAL A 169 14.08 -23.38 18.78
C VAL A 169 14.09 -23.76 20.27
N ALA A 170 13.08 -24.52 20.73
CA ALA A 170 12.97 -24.93 22.12
C ALA A 170 13.80 -26.18 22.47
N GLY A 171 13.99 -27.08 21.51
CA GLY A 171 14.60 -28.39 21.71
C GLY A 171 16.10 -28.45 21.42
N ASP A 172 16.61 -27.57 20.55
CA ASP A 172 18.02 -27.58 20.17
C ASP A 172 18.93 -27.03 21.29
N HIS A 173 20.03 -27.73 21.57
CA HIS A 173 20.93 -27.39 22.66
C HIS A 173 21.58 -26.01 22.50
N GLU A 174 21.91 -25.60 21.26
CA GLU A 174 22.48 -24.28 21.00
C GLU A 174 21.43 -23.18 21.12
N MET A 175 20.18 -23.45 20.71
CA MET A 175 19.09 -22.48 20.77
C MET A 175 18.50 -22.29 22.17
N LYS A 176 18.52 -23.35 22.99
CA LYS A 176 17.92 -23.35 24.34
C LYS A 176 18.73 -22.57 25.37
N ASP A 177 20.02 -22.36 25.14
CA ASP A 177 20.86 -21.55 26.04
C ASP A 177 20.33 -20.11 26.09
N SER A 178 20.07 -19.60 27.31
CA SER A 178 19.55 -18.24 27.50
C SER A 178 20.50 -17.17 26.96
N ARG A 179 21.81 -17.46 26.88
CA ARG A 179 22.84 -16.57 26.33
C ARG A 179 22.77 -16.44 24.81
N ASN A 180 22.04 -17.33 24.13
CA ASN A 180 21.92 -17.40 22.68
C ASN A 180 20.61 -16.79 22.15
N GLU A 181 20.00 -15.85 22.89
CA GLU A 181 18.81 -15.10 22.47
C GLU A 181 18.93 -14.55 21.05
N ARG A 182 20.09 -13.99 20.75
CA ARG A 182 20.34 -13.39 19.45
C ARG A 182 20.42 -14.40 18.30
N LEU A 183 20.66 -15.70 18.56
CA LEU A 183 20.57 -16.76 17.56
C LEU A 183 19.12 -17.18 17.32
N ARG A 184 18.28 -17.15 18.37
CA ARG A 184 16.83 -17.37 18.23
C ARG A 184 16.18 -16.25 17.41
N ASP A 185 16.54 -15.00 17.66
CA ASP A 185 16.05 -13.86 16.88
C ASP A 185 16.44 -13.99 15.39
N PHE A 186 17.68 -14.42 15.14
CA PHE A 186 18.14 -14.71 13.79
C PHE A 186 17.33 -15.83 13.14
N ALA A 187 17.10 -16.95 13.84
CA ALA A 187 16.30 -18.06 13.33
C ALA A 187 14.85 -17.64 13.01
N TRP A 188 14.24 -16.79 13.85
CA TRP A 188 12.91 -16.22 13.60
C TRP A 188 12.86 -15.36 12.33
N LYS A 189 13.83 -14.47 12.14
CA LYS A 189 13.91 -13.64 10.93
C LYS A 189 14.08 -14.49 9.67
N VAL A 190 14.89 -15.55 9.74
CA VAL A 190 15.04 -16.50 8.62
C VAL A 190 13.71 -17.20 8.34
N PHE A 191 13.00 -17.65 9.37
CA PHE A 191 11.70 -18.29 9.23
C PHE A 191 10.64 -17.37 8.59
N GLU A 192 10.59 -16.10 9.00
CA GLU A 192 9.70 -15.09 8.40
C GLU A 192 10.00 -14.88 6.91
N ILE A 193 11.28 -14.82 6.52
CA ILE A 193 11.68 -14.68 5.11
C ILE A 193 11.34 -15.93 4.32
N ASP A 194 11.67 -17.11 4.84
CA ASP A 194 11.44 -18.39 4.17
C ASP A 194 9.95 -18.66 3.96
N THR A 195 9.11 -18.30 4.92
CA THR A 195 7.64 -18.44 4.84
C THR A 195 6.93 -17.30 4.13
N SER A 196 7.63 -16.20 3.82
CA SER A 196 7.03 -15.08 3.09
C SER A 196 6.52 -15.52 1.70
N LYS A 197 5.40 -14.95 1.28
CA LYS A 197 4.78 -15.22 -0.03
C LYS A 197 5.12 -14.10 -1.00
N ALA A 198 5.22 -14.45 -2.28
CA ALA A 198 5.38 -13.46 -3.32
C ALA A 198 4.15 -12.54 -3.33
N ASP A 199 4.38 -11.24 -3.51
CA ASP A 199 3.30 -10.28 -3.67
C ASP A 199 2.86 -10.23 -5.13
N PHE A 200 1.58 -10.49 -5.37
CA PHE A 200 0.96 -10.45 -6.69
C PHE A 200 0.06 -9.21 -6.88
N SER A 201 0.16 -8.22 -5.98
CA SER A 201 -0.69 -7.04 -5.94
C SER A 201 -0.58 -6.13 -7.17
N GLY A 202 0.51 -6.21 -7.94
CA GLY A 202 0.79 -5.29 -9.06
C GLY A 202 -0.06 -5.47 -10.32
N ASP A 203 -0.65 -6.64 -10.56
CA ASP A 203 -1.38 -6.96 -11.81
C ASP A 203 -2.90 -7.14 -11.64
N ARG A 204 -3.40 -7.10 -10.40
CA ARG A 204 -4.83 -7.28 -10.13
C ARG A 204 -5.53 -5.94 -10.21
N TYR A 205 -6.55 -5.88 -11.05
CA TYR A 205 -7.47 -4.75 -11.09
C TYR A 205 -8.08 -4.52 -9.70
N VAL A 206 -7.96 -3.31 -9.18
CA VAL A 206 -8.54 -2.89 -7.91
C VAL A 206 -9.76 -2.01 -8.21
N PRO A 207 -10.98 -2.43 -7.82
CA PRO A 207 -12.16 -1.60 -7.93
C PRO A 207 -11.95 -0.24 -7.26
N HIS A 208 -12.27 0.84 -7.96
CA HIS A 208 -12.12 2.19 -7.42
C HIS A 208 -13.48 2.85 -7.25
N ARG A 209 -13.71 3.41 -6.06
CA ARG A 209 -14.95 4.11 -5.73
C ARG A 209 -14.71 5.61 -5.70
N SER A 210 -15.61 6.37 -6.34
CA SER A 210 -15.76 7.80 -6.11
C SER A 210 -17.17 8.11 -5.59
N SER A 211 -17.39 9.35 -5.13
CA SER A 211 -18.72 9.85 -4.78
C SER A 211 -19.67 9.88 -5.98
N GLU A 212 -19.12 10.03 -7.18
CA GLU A 212 -19.84 10.05 -8.46
C GLU A 212 -20.27 8.66 -8.90
N THR A 213 -19.50 7.63 -8.56
CA THR A 213 -19.83 6.22 -8.85
C THR A 213 -20.66 5.53 -7.77
N THR A 214 -20.96 6.25 -6.67
CA THR A 214 -21.85 5.75 -5.61
C THR A 214 -23.31 5.86 -6.06
N VAL A 215 -23.97 4.71 -6.11
CA VAL A 215 -25.26 4.49 -6.76
C VAL A 215 -26.46 4.94 -5.89
N ARG A 216 -27.53 5.47 -6.51
CA ARG A 216 -28.66 6.15 -5.84
C ARG A 216 -30.05 5.66 -6.33
N PHE A 217 -31.06 5.72 -5.46
CA PHE A 217 -32.45 5.30 -5.74
C PHE A 217 -33.29 6.34 -6.45
N ARG A 218 -34.31 5.88 -7.19
CA ARG A 218 -35.48 6.69 -7.53
C ARG A 218 -36.41 6.75 -6.30
N SER A 219 -36.90 7.95 -5.99
CA SER A 219 -38.03 8.11 -5.06
C SER A 219 -39.30 8.37 -5.87
N GLY A 220 -40.47 8.00 -5.33
CA GLY A 220 -41.77 8.11 -6.01
C GLY A 220 -42.11 9.51 -6.55
N SER A 221 -43.26 9.61 -7.20
CA SER A 221 -43.64 10.70 -8.12
C SER A 221 -43.67 12.13 -7.57
N ASP A 222 -43.54 12.37 -6.27
CA ASP A 222 -43.65 13.74 -5.71
C ASP A 222 -42.81 14.06 -4.46
N THR A 223 -41.94 13.17 -3.99
CA THR A 223 -41.05 13.48 -2.85
C THR A 223 -39.72 12.76 -2.98
N GLN A 224 -38.66 13.54 -3.24
CA GLN A 224 -37.29 13.05 -3.41
C GLN A 224 -36.72 12.57 -2.07
N VAL A 225 -36.63 11.26 -1.86
CA VAL A 225 -35.68 10.66 -0.93
C VAL A 225 -34.66 9.88 -1.76
N GLY A 226 -33.61 10.59 -2.17
CA GLY A 226 -32.56 10.10 -3.05
C GLY A 226 -31.97 11.27 -3.83
N ILE A 227 -30.80 11.74 -3.42
CA ILE A 227 -30.19 12.98 -3.90
C ILE A 227 -29.89 12.90 -5.40
N GLU A 228 -30.46 13.83 -6.16
CA GLU A 228 -30.30 14.05 -7.59
C GLU A 228 -28.83 13.93 -8.03
N ALA A 229 -28.58 13.10 -9.04
CA ALA A 229 -27.27 12.96 -9.67
C ALA A 229 -27.22 13.82 -10.94
N ARG A 230 -27.15 15.15 -10.79
CA ARG A 230 -26.63 16.03 -11.84
C ARG A 230 -25.81 17.17 -11.27
N SER A 231 -24.61 17.33 -11.82
CA SER A 231 -23.85 18.57 -11.82
C SER A 231 -24.70 19.65 -12.48
N TYR A 232 -25.10 20.66 -11.71
CA TYR A 232 -25.72 21.85 -12.27
C TYR A 232 -24.63 22.69 -12.95
N SER A 233 -24.77 22.94 -14.25
CA SER A 233 -24.09 24.07 -14.89
C SER A 233 -25.03 25.26 -14.88
N LYS A 234 -24.61 26.38 -14.28
CA LYS A 234 -25.30 27.67 -14.39
C LYS A 234 -24.51 28.57 -15.34
N THR A 235 -25.21 29.26 -16.22
CA THR A 235 -24.62 30.33 -17.02
C THR A 235 -24.59 31.60 -16.17
N VAL A 236 -23.39 32.10 -15.87
CA VAL A 236 -23.18 33.42 -15.24
C VAL A 236 -22.43 34.25 -16.26
N ASP A 237 -22.98 35.42 -16.62
CA ASP A 237 -22.41 36.34 -17.61
C ASP A 237 -22.04 35.69 -18.96
N GLY A 238 -22.93 34.84 -19.48
CA GLY A 238 -22.76 34.20 -20.79
C GLY A 238 -21.69 33.09 -20.84
N LYS A 239 -21.06 32.75 -19.71
CA LYS A 239 -20.12 31.62 -19.61
C LYS A 239 -20.72 30.49 -18.79
N GLN A 240 -20.58 29.27 -19.29
CA GLN A 240 -21.00 28.06 -18.60
C GLN A 240 -19.93 27.74 -17.54
N VAL A 241 -20.30 27.81 -16.25
CA VAL A 241 -19.37 27.47 -15.16
C VAL A 241 -19.81 26.13 -14.57
N ALA A 242 -18.88 25.17 -14.54
CA ALA A 242 -19.04 23.92 -13.81
C ALA A 242 -18.89 24.22 -12.31
N MET A 243 -19.95 24.04 -11.53
CA MET A 243 -19.82 24.11 -10.08
C MET A 243 -19.36 22.75 -9.56
N THR A 244 -18.14 22.68 -9.04
CA THR A 244 -17.80 21.62 -8.07
C THR A 244 -18.70 21.85 -6.86
N GLN A 245 -19.49 20.83 -6.48
CA GLN A 245 -20.24 20.81 -5.21
C GLN A 245 -19.24 20.81 -4.04
N THR A 246 -18.68 21.98 -3.76
CA THR A 246 -17.86 22.22 -2.59
C THR A 246 -18.55 23.31 -1.78
N GLU A 247 -19.03 22.90 -0.59
CA GLU A 247 -19.07 23.68 0.67
C GLU A 247 -20.39 23.78 1.47
N THR A 248 -21.53 23.22 1.05
CA THR A 248 -22.73 23.18 1.96
C THR A 248 -23.58 21.91 1.94
N LEU A 249 -23.23 20.87 1.17
CA LEU A 249 -23.95 19.59 1.11
C LEU A 249 -23.02 18.37 1.23
N HIS A 250 -21.83 18.56 1.78
CA HIS A 250 -20.98 17.44 2.18
C HIS A 250 -21.69 16.67 3.31
N SER A 251 -21.92 15.37 3.09
CA SER A 251 -22.07 14.29 4.10
C SER A 251 -23.44 13.67 4.42
N GLN A 252 -24.60 14.05 3.87
CA GLN A 252 -25.89 13.49 4.37
C GLN A 252 -26.84 12.82 3.37
N GLY A 253 -26.35 12.31 2.23
CA GLY A 253 -27.10 11.32 1.45
C GLY A 253 -26.58 9.91 1.76
N PRO A 254 -27.34 9.01 2.41
CA PRO A 254 -26.81 7.70 2.75
C PRO A 254 -26.62 6.87 1.48
N ALA A 255 -25.41 6.34 1.30
CA ALA A 255 -25.13 5.31 0.31
C ALA A 255 -26.09 4.11 0.49
N LEU A 256 -26.41 3.42 -0.61
CA LEU A 256 -27.26 2.23 -0.54
C LEU A 256 -26.50 1.07 0.09
N TRP A 257 -26.82 0.78 1.34
CA TRP A 257 -26.43 -0.46 2.01
C TRP A 257 -27.58 -1.45 1.94
N VAL A 258 -27.29 -2.65 1.47
CA VAL A 258 -28.23 -3.76 1.37
C VAL A 258 -27.62 -5.03 1.96
N LYS A 259 -28.48 -6.00 2.26
CA LYS A 259 -28.07 -7.37 2.53
C LYS A 259 -28.97 -8.34 1.77
N VAL A 260 -28.50 -9.56 1.55
CA VAL A 260 -29.39 -10.64 1.11
C VAL A 260 -30.13 -11.18 2.33
N ALA A 261 -31.42 -10.86 2.46
CA ALA A 261 -32.19 -11.16 3.66
C ALA A 261 -33.08 -12.42 3.52
N ASP A 262 -33.46 -12.80 2.30
CA ASP A 262 -34.31 -13.97 2.05
C ASP A 262 -34.09 -14.55 0.64
N GLY A 263 -34.47 -15.82 0.45
CA GLY A 263 -34.38 -16.51 -0.84
C GLY A 263 -32.95 -16.64 -1.35
N ALA A 264 -31.99 -16.60 -0.43
CA ALA A 264 -30.56 -16.60 -0.72
C ALA A 264 -30.15 -17.91 -1.38
N TRP A 265 -29.39 -17.82 -2.46
CA TRP A 265 -28.87 -18.98 -3.19
C TRP A 265 -27.48 -18.68 -3.74
N ALA A 266 -26.72 -19.74 -4.02
CA ALA A 266 -25.45 -19.66 -4.71
C ALA A 266 -25.22 -20.92 -5.57
N LYS A 267 -24.79 -20.74 -6.81
CA LYS A 267 -24.52 -21.82 -7.77
C LYS A 267 -23.53 -21.33 -8.84
N ASP A 268 -22.53 -22.14 -9.17
CA ASP A 268 -21.56 -21.88 -10.25
C ASP A 268 -20.88 -20.50 -10.15
N GLY A 269 -20.53 -20.08 -8.93
CA GLY A 269 -19.93 -18.75 -8.66
C GLY A 269 -20.94 -17.60 -8.58
N ASN A 270 -22.15 -17.78 -9.11
CA ASN A 270 -23.23 -16.79 -9.05
C ASN A 270 -24.02 -16.94 -7.76
N TRP A 271 -24.67 -15.86 -7.33
CA TRP A 271 -25.48 -15.87 -6.12
C TRP A 271 -26.58 -14.80 -6.18
N GLY A 272 -27.58 -14.90 -5.32
CA GLY A 272 -28.69 -13.96 -5.37
C GLY A 272 -29.72 -14.17 -4.27
N GLY A 273 -30.79 -13.38 -4.34
CA GLY A 273 -31.88 -13.40 -3.37
C GLY A 273 -32.64 -12.08 -3.33
N TYR A 274 -33.45 -11.88 -2.29
CA TYR A 274 -34.12 -10.62 -2.03
C TYR A 274 -33.19 -9.68 -1.28
N LEU A 275 -32.99 -8.49 -1.85
CA LEU A 275 -32.21 -7.42 -1.22
C LEU A 275 -33.09 -6.61 -0.27
N GLN A 276 -32.60 -6.46 0.96
CA GLN A 276 -33.20 -5.61 1.97
C GLN A 276 -32.24 -4.46 2.31
N VAL A 277 -32.75 -3.25 2.34
CA VAL A 277 -32.01 -2.03 2.68
C VAL A 277 -31.66 -2.04 4.16
N THR A 278 -30.39 -1.77 4.48
CA THR A 278 -29.88 -1.74 5.86
C THR A 278 -29.52 -0.33 6.33
N CYS A 279 -29.43 0.66 5.43
CA CYS A 279 -29.16 2.05 5.80
C CYS A 279 -30.36 2.72 6.51
N ALA A 280 -30.08 3.70 7.37
CA ALA A 280 -31.05 4.27 8.31
C ALA A 280 -32.33 4.84 7.68
N THR A 281 -32.23 5.46 6.49
CA THR A 281 -33.35 6.17 5.85
C THR A 281 -34.44 5.26 5.27
N ALA A 282 -34.11 4.01 4.95
CA ALA A 282 -35.04 3.04 4.37
C ALA A 282 -34.86 1.63 4.96
N LYS A 283 -34.33 1.55 6.19
CA LYS A 283 -33.99 0.28 6.85
C LYS A 283 -35.17 -0.67 6.86
N GLY A 284 -34.92 -1.92 6.47
CA GLY A 284 -35.92 -2.98 6.44
C GLY A 284 -36.80 -3.00 5.19
N LYS A 285 -36.76 -1.97 4.35
CA LYS A 285 -37.45 -1.97 3.04
C LYS A 285 -36.73 -2.90 2.06
N TRP A 286 -37.49 -3.41 1.10
CA TRP A 286 -37.02 -4.27 0.01
C TRP A 286 -36.81 -3.45 -1.26
N ILE A 287 -36.04 -3.98 -2.20
CA ILE A 287 -35.81 -3.35 -3.49
C ILE A 287 -36.90 -3.79 -4.48
N ASP A 288 -37.71 -2.85 -4.98
CA ASP A 288 -38.65 -3.03 -6.09
C ASP A 288 -38.09 -2.48 -7.39
N SER A 289 -38.62 -3.01 -8.49
CA SER A 289 -38.29 -2.71 -9.87
C SER A 289 -39.45 -2.99 -10.83
N SER A 290 -40.69 -3.08 -10.32
CA SER A 290 -41.86 -3.46 -11.13
C SER A 290 -42.06 -2.55 -12.35
N ASP A 291 -41.72 -1.26 -12.24
CA ASP A 291 -41.70 -0.27 -13.35
C ASP A 291 -40.32 -0.12 -14.03
N GLY A 292 -39.39 -0.99 -13.66
CA GLY A 292 -37.97 -0.98 -14.02
C GLY A 292 -37.10 -0.15 -13.10
N TRP A 293 -37.62 0.80 -12.33
CA TRP A 293 -36.80 1.67 -11.49
C TRP A 293 -36.57 1.07 -10.12
N VAL A 294 -35.33 1.16 -9.64
CA VAL A 294 -34.98 0.64 -8.32
C VAL A 294 -35.51 1.59 -7.26
N THR A 295 -36.49 1.12 -6.48
CA THR A 295 -37.15 1.89 -5.42
C THR A 295 -37.30 1.06 -4.14
N PRO A 296 -37.26 1.67 -2.93
CA PRO A 296 -37.46 0.94 -1.69
C PRO A 296 -38.97 0.77 -1.37
N VAL A 297 -39.40 -0.48 -1.16
CA VAL A 297 -40.80 -0.85 -0.88
C VAL A 297 -40.96 -1.63 0.42
N SER A 298 -42.19 -1.67 0.96
CA SER A 298 -42.48 -2.33 2.24
C SER A 298 -42.65 -3.85 2.16
N SER A 299 -42.70 -4.42 0.95
CA SER A 299 -42.94 -5.85 0.70
C SER A 299 -41.94 -6.41 -0.30
N LYS A 300 -41.63 -7.72 -0.24
CA LYS A 300 -40.68 -8.36 -1.15
C LYS A 300 -41.16 -8.22 -2.59
N ALA A 301 -40.30 -7.69 -3.45
CA ALA A 301 -40.53 -7.59 -4.89
C ALA A 301 -39.76 -8.69 -5.63
N ASP A 302 -38.99 -8.36 -6.67
CA ASP A 302 -38.24 -9.33 -7.47
C ASP A 302 -36.88 -9.72 -6.85
N LYS A 303 -36.48 -10.98 -7.05
CA LYS A 303 -35.13 -11.45 -6.70
C LYS A 303 -34.12 -10.92 -7.70
N VAL A 304 -32.92 -10.66 -7.21
CA VAL A 304 -31.76 -10.33 -8.05
C VAL A 304 -30.75 -11.47 -8.04
N THR A 305 -29.95 -11.51 -9.11
CA THR A 305 -28.81 -12.40 -9.31
C THR A 305 -27.57 -11.55 -9.54
N PHE A 306 -26.50 -11.86 -8.83
CA PHE A 306 -25.15 -11.36 -9.04
C PHE A 306 -24.39 -12.39 -9.88
N TYR A 307 -24.05 -11.99 -11.10
CA TYR A 307 -23.17 -12.77 -11.97
C TYR A 307 -21.75 -12.28 -11.79
N ASP A 308 -20.87 -13.18 -11.35
CA ASP A 308 -19.45 -12.89 -11.16
C ASP A 308 -18.73 -12.88 -12.51
N MET A 309 -18.16 -11.73 -12.88
CA MET A 309 -17.39 -11.54 -14.11
C MET A 309 -15.87 -11.45 -13.84
N GLY A 310 -15.44 -11.75 -12.62
CA GLY A 310 -14.06 -11.68 -12.14
C GLY A 310 -13.69 -10.31 -11.57
N ASN A 311 -13.69 -9.27 -12.39
CA ASN A 311 -13.31 -7.90 -11.97
C ASN A 311 -14.50 -7.06 -11.47
N TYR A 312 -15.72 -7.51 -11.73
CA TYR A 312 -16.96 -6.83 -11.41
C TYR A 312 -18.10 -7.84 -11.42
N TYR A 313 -19.28 -7.40 -11.00
CA TYR A 313 -20.54 -8.12 -11.07
C TYR A 313 -21.47 -7.48 -12.11
N GLU A 314 -22.16 -8.33 -12.87
CA GLU A 314 -23.41 -7.92 -13.51
C GLU A 314 -24.56 -8.30 -12.58
N ILE A 315 -25.42 -7.34 -12.26
CA ILE A 315 -26.59 -7.57 -11.40
C ILE A 315 -27.82 -7.65 -12.29
N TRP A 316 -28.62 -8.69 -12.13
CA TRP A 316 -29.76 -8.99 -13.00
C TRP A 316 -31.00 -9.32 -12.19
N GLN A 317 -32.17 -9.01 -12.75
CA GLN A 317 -33.42 -9.61 -12.33
C GLN A 317 -33.79 -10.72 -13.29
N LYS A 318 -34.11 -11.90 -12.73
CA LYS A 318 -34.22 -13.18 -13.45
C LYS A 318 -32.85 -13.63 -14.00
N ASP A 319 -32.83 -14.41 -15.07
CA ASP A 319 -31.62 -14.89 -15.74
C ASP A 319 -31.09 -13.92 -16.81
N ARG A 320 -29.90 -14.18 -17.35
CA ARG A 320 -29.27 -13.31 -18.37
C ARG A 320 -29.95 -13.38 -19.75
N GLU A 321 -30.74 -14.42 -20.02
CA GLU A 321 -31.37 -14.62 -21.34
C GLU A 321 -32.70 -13.88 -21.45
N THR A 322 -33.50 -13.89 -20.38
CA THR A 322 -34.88 -13.39 -20.36
C THR A 322 -35.08 -12.22 -19.40
N GLY A 323 -34.08 -11.95 -18.57
CA GLY A 323 -34.15 -10.97 -17.50
C GLY A 323 -33.90 -9.54 -17.92
N LYS A 324 -33.67 -8.72 -16.90
CA LYS A 324 -33.34 -7.30 -17.02
C LYS A 324 -32.03 -7.06 -16.27
N PRO A 325 -30.96 -6.60 -16.92
CA PRO A 325 -29.77 -6.17 -16.21
C PRO A 325 -30.01 -4.85 -15.48
N LEU A 326 -29.31 -4.68 -14.36
CA LEU A 326 -29.18 -3.41 -13.67
C LEU A 326 -28.26 -2.50 -14.50
N THR A 327 -28.68 -1.27 -14.68
CA THR A 327 -27.92 -0.22 -15.35
C THR A 327 -28.18 1.12 -14.68
N ILE A 328 -27.48 2.16 -15.12
CA ILE A 328 -27.74 3.54 -14.72
C ILE A 328 -28.42 4.26 -15.87
N GLN A 329 -29.58 4.84 -15.57
CA GLN A 329 -30.30 5.71 -16.49
C GLN A 329 -30.62 7.03 -15.77
N ASP A 330 -30.25 8.15 -16.36
CA ASP A 330 -30.44 9.49 -15.78
C ASP A 330 -29.85 9.63 -14.35
N GLY A 331 -28.72 8.94 -14.10
CA GLY A 331 -28.05 8.95 -12.79
C GLY A 331 -28.73 8.09 -11.71
N LEU A 332 -29.73 7.30 -12.08
CA LEU A 332 -30.52 6.45 -11.18
C LEU A 332 -30.46 4.98 -11.60
N LEU A 333 -30.57 4.08 -10.62
CA LEU A 333 -30.62 2.65 -10.89
C LEU A 333 -31.90 2.22 -11.59
N ARG A 334 -31.74 1.42 -12.63
CA ARG A 334 -32.86 0.84 -13.38
C ARG A 334 -32.54 -0.56 -13.89
N PHE A 335 -33.50 -1.47 -13.75
CA PHE A 335 -33.53 -2.75 -14.45
C PHE A 335 -34.24 -2.58 -15.80
N VAL A 336 -33.50 -2.71 -16.90
CA VAL A 336 -34.01 -2.41 -18.25
C VAL A 336 -33.79 -3.60 -19.18
N HIS A 337 -34.86 -4.12 -19.78
CA HIS A 337 -34.75 -5.21 -20.73
C HIS A 337 -33.95 -4.78 -21.99
N GLY A 338 -33.03 -5.63 -22.44
CA GLY A 338 -32.18 -5.37 -23.61
C GLY A 338 -31.10 -4.31 -23.43
N ALA A 339 -30.92 -3.75 -22.22
CA ALA A 339 -29.85 -2.79 -21.96
C ALA A 339 -28.48 -3.48 -21.82
N THR A 340 -27.40 -2.70 -22.00
CA THR A 340 -26.05 -3.15 -21.64
C THR A 340 -25.95 -3.21 -20.11
N PRO A 341 -25.51 -4.34 -19.51
CA PRO A 341 -25.35 -4.44 -18.07
C PRO A 341 -24.31 -3.45 -17.55
N GLY A 342 -24.64 -2.80 -16.42
CA GLY A 342 -23.66 -2.04 -15.66
C GLY A 342 -22.62 -2.97 -15.03
N LYS A 343 -21.41 -2.44 -14.85
CA LYS A 343 -20.33 -3.12 -14.13
C LYS A 343 -20.36 -2.64 -12.69
N PHE A 344 -20.65 -3.53 -11.75
CA PHE A 344 -20.82 -3.17 -10.35
C PHE A 344 -19.79 -3.86 -9.46
N ASN A 345 -19.27 -3.15 -8.48
CA ASN A 345 -18.45 -3.71 -7.42
C ASN A 345 -19.13 -3.58 -6.06
N LEU A 346 -18.71 -4.42 -5.12
CA LEU A 346 -19.34 -4.55 -3.81
C LEU A 346 -18.35 -4.15 -2.72
N GLN A 347 -18.78 -3.31 -1.80
CA GLN A 347 -18.04 -2.95 -0.60
C GLN A 347 -18.78 -3.49 0.63
N ASP A 348 -18.16 -4.42 1.37
CA ASP A 348 -18.74 -4.90 2.62
C ASP A 348 -18.72 -3.82 3.70
N SER A 349 -19.72 -3.80 4.58
CA SER A 349 -19.73 -2.91 5.73
C SER A 349 -18.65 -3.33 6.72
N THR A 350 -17.98 -2.36 7.32
CA THR A 350 -17.05 -2.60 8.42
C THR A 350 -17.75 -2.60 9.80
N TRP A 351 -19.05 -2.37 9.82
CA TRP A 351 -19.91 -2.42 10.99
C TRP A 351 -20.89 -3.58 10.85
N ASP A 352 -20.56 -4.73 11.43
CA ASP A 352 -21.52 -5.79 11.75
C ASP A 352 -21.17 -6.41 13.10
#